data_AF-A0A5K4F9T5-F1
#
_entry.id   AF-A0A5K4F9T5-F1
#
_cell.length_a   1.000
_cell.length_b   1.000
_cell.length_c   1.000
_cell.angle_alpha   90.00
_cell.angle_beta   90.00
_cell.angle_gamma   90.00
#
_symmetry.space_group_name_H-M   'P 1'
#
loop_
_entity.id
_entity.type
_entity.pdbx_description
1 polymer ?
#
loop_
_entity_poly.entity_id
_entity_poly.type
_entity_poly.pdbx_seq_one_letter_code
_entity_poly.pdbx_strand_id
1 'polypeptide(L)'
;MHLAEFHYNLSSTLVQDIPMKEEANVNSGSSMYGVEILHRAEVHDMLKRRGIYEKFLIRTDSENNKSISRPHSGFSKTLGIKWVTPKTSDANFLRFAVATYRVTLADVCNRASTCLAQFVLGGRSVALAHRLQFSFPALPNDSNFLTSCSTDEALLLTCHGSVMYIHVLATIFPMTHPQNIPLTSNPNVAPGDYRIQAFIDQILRPSRLAPASARLNYSVFPKERAQQHVERQTRYWPLMESKPYGTKLS
;
A
#
# COMPACT_ATOMS: atom_id res chain seq x y z
N MET A 1 -0.87 3.45 -28.78
CA MET A 1 -0.99 2.85 -27.44
C MET A 1 -0.83 1.34 -27.46
N HIS A 2 -1.52 0.59 -28.33
CA HIS A 2 -1.30 -0.86 -28.48
C HIS A 2 0.16 -1.29 -28.73
N LEU A 3 0.93 -0.50 -29.50
CA LEU A 3 2.38 -0.72 -29.63
C LEU A 3 3.11 -0.61 -28.28
N ALA A 4 2.76 0.38 -27.45
CA ALA A 4 3.34 0.54 -26.12
C ALA A 4 2.89 -0.57 -25.15
N GLU A 5 1.62 -0.97 -25.21
CA GLU A 5 1.07 -2.12 -24.48
C GLU A 5 1.93 -3.37 -24.71
N PHE A 6 2.16 -3.72 -25.98
CA PHE A 6 2.93 -4.90 -26.35
C PHE A 6 4.43 -4.76 -26.01
N HIS A 7 5.07 -3.67 -26.43
CA HIS A 7 6.53 -3.52 -26.31
C HIS A 7 7.01 -3.34 -24.86
N TYR A 8 6.20 -2.78 -23.98
CA TYR A 8 6.57 -2.52 -22.58
C TYR A 8 5.82 -3.41 -21.58
N ASN A 9 5.05 -4.39 -22.05
CA ASN A 9 4.20 -5.25 -21.23
C ASN A 9 3.37 -4.44 -20.23
N LEU A 10 2.61 -3.48 -20.76
CA LEU A 10 1.78 -2.58 -19.97
C LEU A 10 0.34 -3.06 -19.92
N SER A 11 -0.34 -2.65 -18.87
CA SER A 11 -1.76 -2.87 -18.63
C SER A 11 -2.44 -1.56 -18.27
N SER A 12 -3.73 -1.50 -18.57
CA SER A 12 -4.59 -0.36 -18.26
C SER A 12 -5.54 -0.66 -17.09
N THR A 13 -5.65 0.27 -16.15
CA THR A 13 -6.63 0.24 -15.07
C THR A 13 -7.38 1.57 -15.04
N LEU A 14 -8.70 1.53 -15.08
CA LEU A 14 -9.59 2.66 -14.89
C LEU A 14 -9.95 2.80 -13.41
N VAL A 15 -9.46 3.86 -12.77
CA VAL A 15 -9.89 4.26 -11.43
C VAL A 15 -11.21 5.00 -11.53
N GLN A 16 -12.27 4.40 -11.00
CA GLN A 16 -13.64 4.90 -11.06
C GLN A 16 -14.05 5.57 -9.76
N ASP A 17 -15.20 6.24 -9.77
CA ASP A 17 -15.85 6.79 -8.58
C ASP A 17 -15.02 7.88 -7.86
N ILE A 18 -14.23 8.66 -8.61
CA ILE A 18 -13.36 9.71 -8.05
C ILE A 18 -14.21 10.94 -7.66
N PRO A 19 -14.23 11.34 -6.38
CA PRO A 19 -14.96 12.52 -5.95
C PRO A 19 -14.20 13.80 -6.33
N MET A 20 -14.83 14.69 -7.10
CA MET A 20 -14.29 16.01 -7.41
C MET A 20 -15.10 17.11 -6.72
N LYS A 21 -14.41 17.98 -5.97
CA LYS A 21 -15.02 19.04 -5.13
C LYS A 21 -15.85 20.04 -5.93
N GLU A 22 -15.49 20.27 -7.19
CA GLU A 22 -16.03 21.38 -7.98
C GLU A 22 -17.40 21.09 -8.61
N GLU A 23 -17.88 19.84 -8.56
CA GLU A 23 -19.18 19.48 -9.14
C GLU A 23 -20.31 19.32 -8.12
N ALA A 24 -19.99 19.37 -6.83
CA ALA A 24 -21.01 19.26 -5.78
C ALA A 24 -22.01 20.44 -5.75
N ASN A 25 -21.73 21.52 -6.49
CA ASN A 25 -22.54 22.74 -6.52
C ASN A 25 -23.52 22.83 -7.69
N VAL A 26 -23.55 21.84 -8.59
CA VAL A 26 -24.56 21.78 -9.64
C VAL A 26 -25.60 20.77 -9.17
N ASN A 27 -26.89 21.12 -9.15
CA ASN A 27 -28.00 20.20 -8.85
C ASN A 27 -28.15 19.05 -9.89
N SER A 28 -27.11 18.81 -10.70
CA SER A 28 -26.90 17.70 -11.60
C SER A 28 -25.93 16.77 -10.88
N GLY A 29 -26.41 15.59 -10.47
CA GLY A 29 -25.68 14.67 -9.59
C GLY A 29 -24.18 14.57 -9.90
N SER A 30 -23.36 14.65 -8.85
CA SER A 30 -21.88 14.58 -8.91
C SER A 30 -21.43 13.57 -9.96
N SER A 31 -20.88 14.04 -11.08
CA SER A 31 -20.42 13.11 -12.10
C SER A 31 -19.18 12.43 -11.55
N MET A 32 -19.28 11.11 -11.38
CA MET A 32 -18.18 10.32 -10.87
C MET A 32 -17.21 10.05 -12.00
N TYR A 33 -16.00 10.60 -11.86
CA TYR A 33 -14.98 10.55 -12.91
C TYR A 33 -14.25 9.22 -12.93
N GLY A 34 -13.86 8.80 -14.14
CA GLY A 34 -12.95 7.70 -14.38
C GLY A 34 -11.61 8.22 -14.88
N VAL A 35 -10.50 7.83 -14.26
CA VAL A 35 -9.15 8.14 -14.73
C VAL A 35 -8.41 6.85 -15.06
N GLU A 36 -7.95 6.74 -16.30
CA GLU A 36 -7.21 5.59 -16.76
C GLU A 36 -5.71 5.76 -16.48
N ILE A 37 -5.17 4.75 -15.80
CA ILE A 37 -3.76 4.65 -15.42
C ILE A 37 -3.11 3.47 -16.11
N LEU A 38 -1.85 3.65 -16.51
CA LEU A 38 -1.04 2.63 -17.17
C LEU A 38 0.08 2.21 -16.23
N HIS A 39 0.31 0.91 -16.15
CA HIS A 39 1.35 0.32 -15.32
C HIS A 39 1.78 -1.01 -15.91
N ARG A 40 2.78 -1.63 -15.30
CA ARG A 40 3.26 -2.97 -15.65
C ARG A 40 2.16 -4.03 -15.53
N ALA A 41 2.08 -4.94 -16.51
CA ALA A 41 1.03 -5.95 -16.62
C ALA A 41 1.05 -6.99 -15.48
N GLU A 42 2.19 -7.12 -14.79
CA GLU A 42 2.35 -8.02 -13.65
C GLU A 42 1.35 -7.74 -12.52
N VAL A 43 0.84 -6.50 -12.40
CA VAL A 43 -0.28 -6.18 -11.50
C VAL A 43 -1.50 -7.01 -11.86
N HIS A 44 -1.90 -7.01 -13.13
CA HIS A 44 -3.04 -7.78 -13.63
C HIS A 44 -2.81 -9.29 -13.50
N ASP A 45 -1.59 -9.76 -13.75
CA ASP A 45 -1.23 -11.19 -13.56
C ASP A 45 -1.37 -11.63 -12.10
N MET A 46 -1.02 -10.77 -11.14
CA MET A 46 -1.20 -11.05 -9.71
C MET A 46 -2.69 -11.13 -9.35
N LEU A 47 -3.52 -10.23 -9.86
CA LEU A 47 -4.98 -10.27 -9.69
C LEU A 47 -5.59 -11.51 -10.35
N LYS A 48 -5.06 -11.93 -11.50
CA LYS A 48 -5.50 -13.11 -12.23
C LYS A 48 -5.16 -14.40 -11.48
N ARG A 49 -3.95 -14.52 -10.94
CA ARG A 49 -3.54 -15.63 -10.06
C ARG A 49 -4.40 -15.74 -8.80
N ARG A 50 -5.03 -14.65 -8.37
CA ARG A 50 -5.98 -14.62 -7.25
C ARG A 50 -7.43 -14.82 -7.66
N GLY A 51 -7.72 -15.01 -8.95
CA GLY A 51 -9.08 -15.27 -9.44
C GLY A 51 -10.03 -14.08 -9.31
N ILE A 52 -9.51 -12.86 -9.10
CA ILE A 52 -10.31 -11.63 -8.98
C ILE A 52 -10.23 -10.75 -10.22
N TYR A 53 -9.29 -11.00 -11.13
CA TYR A 53 -9.11 -10.24 -12.38
C TYR A 53 -10.40 -10.11 -13.19
N GLU A 54 -11.11 -11.22 -13.43
CA GLU A 54 -12.34 -11.21 -14.24
C GLU A 54 -13.45 -10.35 -13.60
N LYS A 55 -13.45 -10.19 -12.27
CA LYS A 55 -14.41 -9.33 -11.56
C LYS A 55 -14.16 -7.85 -11.82
N PHE A 56 -12.95 -7.49 -12.22
CA PHE A 56 -12.56 -6.11 -12.50
C PHE A 56 -12.57 -5.81 -14.00
N LEU A 57 -12.73 -6.80 -14.87
CA LEU A 57 -12.59 -6.60 -16.30
C LEU A 57 -13.79 -5.80 -16.85
N ILE A 58 -13.55 -4.57 -17.30
CA ILE A 58 -14.59 -3.70 -17.87
C ILE A 58 -14.48 -3.58 -19.40
N ARG A 59 -13.31 -3.86 -19.97
CA ARG A 59 -13.05 -3.74 -21.41
C ARG A 59 -12.24 -4.91 -21.92
N THR A 60 -12.64 -5.43 -23.07
CA THR A 60 -11.87 -6.35 -23.90
C THR A 60 -12.04 -5.95 -25.37
N ASP A 61 -11.03 -6.21 -26.20
CA ASP A 61 -11.09 -6.02 -27.66
C ASP A 61 -12.04 -7.00 -28.39
N SER A 62 -12.85 -7.78 -27.66
CA SER A 62 -13.83 -8.66 -28.27
C SER A 62 -14.92 -7.83 -28.96
N GLU A 63 -15.18 -8.14 -30.23
CA GLU A 63 -16.10 -7.41 -31.14
C GLU A 63 -17.54 -7.25 -30.61
N ASN A 64 -17.90 -8.00 -29.55
CA ASN A 64 -19.27 -8.13 -29.04
C ASN A 64 -19.70 -7.03 -28.05
N ASN A 65 -18.82 -6.14 -27.56
CA ASN A 65 -19.18 -5.12 -26.56
C ASN A 65 -19.29 -3.70 -27.16
N LYS A 66 -20.21 -3.50 -28.10
CA LYS A 66 -20.48 -2.19 -28.75
C LYS A 66 -21.14 -1.14 -27.85
N SER A 67 -21.57 -1.46 -26.62
CA SER A 67 -22.34 -0.52 -25.78
C SER A 67 -21.54 0.24 -24.71
N ILE A 68 -20.25 -0.07 -24.52
CA ILE A 68 -19.41 0.66 -23.57
C ILE A 68 -18.67 1.76 -24.33
N SER A 69 -18.99 3.03 -23.99
CA SER A 69 -18.23 4.21 -24.39
C SER A 69 -16.73 3.92 -24.26
N ARG A 70 -16.05 3.74 -25.40
CA ARG A 70 -14.62 3.36 -25.45
C ARG A 70 -13.80 4.45 -24.75
N PRO A 71 -12.99 4.13 -23.74
CA PRO A 71 -11.87 4.99 -23.38
C PRO A 71 -10.94 5.13 -24.59
N HIS A 72 -10.44 6.34 -24.83
CA HIS A 72 -9.58 6.68 -25.97
C HIS A 72 -8.20 5.98 -25.95
N SER A 73 -7.88 5.19 -24.92
CA SER A 73 -6.53 4.70 -24.66
C SER A 73 -6.00 3.67 -25.64
N GLY A 74 -6.82 2.98 -26.42
CA GLY A 74 -6.34 1.97 -27.38
C GLY A 74 -5.53 0.80 -26.79
N PHE A 75 -5.74 0.48 -25.50
CA PHE A 75 -5.29 -0.77 -24.88
C PHE A 75 -6.30 -1.90 -25.11
N SER A 76 -5.81 -3.14 -25.15
CA SER A 76 -6.66 -4.30 -25.47
C SER A 76 -7.62 -4.69 -24.36
N LYS A 77 -7.21 -4.45 -23.11
CA LYS A 77 -7.97 -4.75 -21.90
C LYS A 77 -7.80 -3.64 -20.87
N THR A 78 -8.88 -3.35 -20.16
CA THR A 78 -8.88 -2.40 -19.04
C THR A 78 -9.61 -3.01 -17.86
N LEU A 79 -8.99 -2.94 -16.68
CA LEU A 79 -9.64 -3.26 -15.41
C LEU A 79 -10.28 -2.02 -14.81
N GLY A 80 -11.53 -2.10 -14.35
CA GLY A 80 -12.19 -1.07 -13.56
C GLY A 80 -12.05 -1.37 -12.07
N ILE A 81 -11.62 -0.38 -11.31
CA ILE A 81 -11.55 -0.46 -9.85
C ILE A 81 -11.99 0.86 -9.22
N LYS A 82 -12.68 0.80 -8.09
CA LYS A 82 -13.31 1.97 -7.48
C LYS A 82 -12.37 2.63 -6.49
N TRP A 83 -12.42 3.95 -6.48
CA TRP A 83 -11.83 4.80 -5.45
C TRP A 83 -12.49 4.51 -4.11
N VAL A 84 -11.68 4.32 -3.07
CA VAL A 84 -12.14 4.31 -1.67
C VAL A 84 -11.83 5.67 -1.06
N THR A 85 -12.87 6.35 -0.57
CA THR A 85 -12.73 7.64 0.12
C THR A 85 -11.81 7.51 1.33
N PRO A 86 -10.65 8.19 1.34
CA PRO A 86 -9.71 8.08 2.45
C PRO A 86 -10.32 8.60 3.75
N LYS A 87 -10.16 7.85 4.83
CA LYS A 87 -10.50 8.28 6.20
C LYS A 87 -9.31 8.99 6.84
N THR A 88 -9.57 9.87 7.80
CA THR A 88 -8.52 10.58 8.56
C THR A 88 -7.56 9.63 9.27
N SER A 89 -8.05 8.46 9.69
CA SER A 89 -7.25 7.41 10.33
C SER A 89 -6.26 6.73 9.38
N ASP A 90 -6.51 6.77 8.07
CA ASP A 90 -5.81 5.93 7.08
C ASP A 90 -4.33 6.29 6.92
N ALA A 91 -3.94 7.51 7.32
CA ALA A 91 -2.56 8.01 7.20
C ALA A 91 -1.55 7.23 8.06
N ASN A 92 -2.01 6.58 9.14
CA ASN A 92 -1.14 5.85 10.05
C ASN A 92 -1.02 4.35 9.73
N PHE A 93 -1.78 3.85 8.75
CA PHE A 93 -1.80 2.42 8.43
C PHE A 93 -0.68 2.04 7.47
N LEU A 94 0.23 1.19 7.95
CA LEU A 94 1.15 0.49 7.07
C LEU A 94 0.41 -0.63 6.36
N ARG A 95 0.11 -0.42 5.07
CA ARG A 95 -0.46 -1.47 4.22
C ARG A 95 0.63 -2.40 3.74
N PHE A 96 0.49 -3.70 4.00
CA PHE A 96 1.41 -4.69 3.48
C PHE A 96 1.19 -4.83 1.96
N ALA A 97 2.20 -4.50 1.18
CA ALA A 97 2.20 -4.63 -0.27
C ALA A 97 3.14 -5.75 -0.70
N VAL A 98 2.69 -6.61 -1.61
CA VAL A 98 3.48 -7.71 -2.18
C VAL A 98 4.23 -7.32 -3.45
N ALA A 99 3.82 -6.22 -4.09
CA ALA A 99 4.51 -5.65 -5.25
C ALA A 99 4.20 -4.15 -5.37
N THR A 100 5.07 -3.42 -6.07
CA THR A 100 4.88 -2.00 -6.40
C THR A 100 5.42 -1.70 -7.79
N TYR A 101 4.68 -0.91 -8.56
CA TYR A 101 5.02 -0.55 -9.94
C TYR A 101 4.74 0.92 -10.19
N ARG A 102 5.59 1.58 -10.99
CA ARG A 102 5.35 2.96 -11.43
C ARG A 102 4.09 3.04 -12.28
N VAL A 103 3.42 4.18 -12.19
CA VAL A 103 2.20 4.49 -12.92
C VAL A 103 2.40 5.73 -13.77
N THR A 104 1.77 5.76 -14.95
CA THR A 104 1.52 6.99 -15.72
C THR A 104 0.03 7.13 -16.02
N LEU A 105 -0.42 8.36 -16.20
CA LEU A 105 -1.78 8.63 -16.67
C LEU A 105 -1.88 8.34 -18.18
N ALA A 106 -2.99 7.77 -18.63
CA ALA A 106 -3.22 7.55 -20.07
C ALA A 106 -3.47 8.88 -20.81
N ASP A 107 -4.17 9.82 -20.16
CA ASP A 107 -4.36 11.19 -20.63
C ASP A 107 -3.93 12.16 -19.52
N VAL A 108 -2.71 12.69 -19.66
CA VAL A 108 -2.10 13.60 -18.68
C VAL A 108 -2.73 14.99 -18.71
N CYS A 109 -3.36 15.38 -19.83
CA CYS A 109 -3.91 16.73 -20.02
C CYS A 109 -5.38 16.83 -19.57
N ASN A 110 -6.05 15.70 -19.39
CA ASN A 110 -7.41 15.69 -18.82
C ASN A 110 -7.39 16.26 -17.39
N ARG A 111 -8.35 17.13 -17.10
CA ARG A 111 -8.57 17.75 -15.79
C ARG A 111 -8.73 16.70 -14.70
N ALA A 112 -9.55 15.66 -14.92
CA ALA A 112 -9.75 14.60 -13.92
C ALA A 112 -8.43 13.88 -13.59
N SER A 113 -7.62 13.59 -14.61
CA SER A 113 -6.28 13.00 -14.43
C SER A 113 -5.33 13.92 -13.67
N THR A 114 -5.36 15.22 -14.00
CA THR A 114 -4.55 16.25 -13.31
C THR A 114 -4.90 16.33 -11.82
N CYS A 115 -6.20 16.36 -11.50
CA CYS A 115 -6.67 16.37 -10.12
C CYS A 115 -6.25 15.09 -9.36
N LEU A 116 -6.37 13.92 -9.99
CA LEU A 116 -5.90 12.66 -9.40
C LEU A 116 -4.39 12.71 -9.12
N ALA A 117 -3.59 13.13 -10.10
CA ALA A 117 -2.14 13.23 -9.94
C ALA A 117 -1.76 14.21 -8.83
N GLN A 118 -2.37 15.39 -8.79
CA GLN A 118 -2.13 16.38 -7.72
C GLN A 118 -2.51 15.84 -6.34
N PHE A 119 -3.63 15.12 -6.23
CA PHE A 119 -4.03 14.49 -4.97
C PHE A 119 -2.98 13.51 -4.47
N VAL A 120 -2.53 12.60 -5.35
CA VAL A 120 -1.57 11.55 -5.01
C VAL A 120 -0.18 12.14 -4.75
N LEU A 121 0.33 12.97 -5.67
CA LEU A 121 1.63 13.63 -5.54
C LEU A 121 1.70 14.64 -4.39
N GLY A 122 0.55 15.10 -3.88
CA GLY A 122 0.45 15.85 -2.63
C GLY A 122 0.69 15.03 -1.36
N GLY A 123 1.05 13.74 -1.49
CA GLY A 123 1.37 12.84 -0.38
C GLY A 123 0.19 12.03 0.14
N ARG A 124 -0.98 12.11 -0.52
CA ARG A 124 -2.15 11.31 -0.13
C ARG A 124 -2.14 9.99 -0.87
N SER A 125 -2.64 8.95 -0.22
CA SER A 125 -2.80 7.63 -0.82
C SER A 125 -4.26 7.32 -1.06
N VAL A 126 -4.53 6.52 -2.09
CA VAL A 126 -5.86 6.14 -2.53
C VAL A 126 -5.95 4.63 -2.49
N ALA A 127 -6.72 4.10 -1.56
CA ALA A 127 -7.07 2.69 -1.59
C ALA A 127 -8.01 2.43 -2.76
N LEU A 128 -7.75 1.34 -3.48
CA LEU A 128 -8.53 0.92 -4.63
C LEU A 128 -9.12 -0.44 -4.30
N ALA A 129 -10.44 -0.45 -4.21
CA ALA A 129 -11.22 -1.62 -3.89
C ALA A 129 -12.28 -1.82 -4.97
N HIS A 130 -12.71 -3.05 -5.11
CA HIS A 130 -14.06 -3.30 -5.59
C HIS A 130 -14.85 -3.73 -4.36
N ARG A 131 -16.17 -3.52 -4.33
CA ARG A 131 -17.02 -4.18 -3.34
C ARG A 131 -16.99 -5.67 -3.65
N LEU A 132 -15.95 -6.34 -3.19
CA LEU A 132 -15.86 -7.77 -3.22
C LEU A 132 -16.68 -8.23 -2.03
N GLN A 133 -17.77 -8.96 -2.28
CA GLN A 133 -18.40 -9.76 -1.23
C GLN A 133 -17.48 -10.94 -0.89
N PHE A 134 -16.30 -10.65 -0.36
CA PHE A 134 -15.45 -11.64 0.28
C PHE A 134 -15.50 -11.35 1.77
N SER A 135 -16.35 -12.09 2.48
CA SER A 135 -16.07 -12.39 3.87
C SER A 135 -14.84 -13.29 3.89
N PHE A 136 -13.65 -12.72 4.03
CA PHE A 136 -12.55 -13.50 4.59
C PHE A 136 -13.02 -14.00 5.97
N PRO A 137 -12.68 -15.23 6.39
CA PRO A 137 -12.96 -15.65 7.76
C PRO A 137 -12.36 -14.59 8.67
N ALA A 138 -13.24 -13.83 9.32
CA ALA A 138 -12.84 -12.77 10.23
C ALA A 138 -11.87 -13.40 11.24
N LEU A 139 -10.73 -12.75 11.48
CA LEU A 139 -9.93 -13.12 12.63
C LEU A 139 -10.87 -13.16 13.85
N PRO A 140 -10.70 -14.13 14.78
CA PRO A 140 -11.42 -14.11 16.05
C PRO A 140 -11.25 -12.71 16.66
N ASN A 141 -12.38 -12.07 16.90
CA ASN A 141 -12.52 -10.63 17.13
C ASN A 141 -12.14 -10.27 18.58
N ASP A 142 -11.08 -10.87 19.12
CA ASP A 142 -10.71 -10.76 20.53
C ASP A 142 -9.88 -9.51 20.83
N SER A 143 -9.64 -8.64 19.83
CA SER A 143 -9.02 -7.33 20.05
C SER A 143 -9.74 -6.24 19.27
N ASN A 144 -10.34 -5.29 20.00
CA ASN A 144 -10.92 -4.04 19.47
C ASN A 144 -9.92 -3.12 18.73
N PHE A 145 -8.68 -3.58 18.48
CA PHE A 145 -7.60 -2.80 17.88
C PHE A 145 -7.44 -2.99 16.36
N LEU A 146 -7.99 -4.05 15.75
CA LEU A 146 -7.79 -4.35 14.33
C LEU A 146 -9.01 -4.06 13.43
N THR A 147 -10.05 -3.42 13.97
CA THR A 147 -11.40 -3.32 13.41
C THR A 147 -11.59 -2.35 12.23
N SER A 148 -10.54 -1.86 11.57
CA SER A 148 -10.73 -0.86 10.49
C SER A 148 -10.02 -1.11 9.16
N CYS A 149 -9.23 -2.17 9.02
CA CYS A 149 -8.69 -2.51 7.70
C CYS A 149 -9.80 -3.19 6.89
N SER A 150 -10.45 -2.46 6.00
CA SER A 150 -11.36 -3.05 5.02
C SER A 150 -10.59 -4.12 4.23
N THR A 151 -11.04 -5.36 4.30
CA THR A 151 -10.42 -6.53 3.65
C THR A 151 -10.53 -6.50 2.13
N ASP A 152 -11.19 -5.48 1.58
CA ASP A 152 -11.62 -5.45 0.19
C ASP A 152 -10.70 -4.59 -0.69
N GLU A 153 -9.72 -3.92 -0.08
CA GLU A 153 -8.69 -3.17 -0.79
C GLU A 153 -7.75 -4.14 -1.51
N ALA A 154 -7.69 -4.07 -2.84
CA ALA A 154 -6.81 -4.92 -3.64
C ALA A 154 -5.53 -4.19 -4.05
N LEU A 155 -5.64 -2.88 -4.31
CA LEU A 155 -4.55 -2.05 -4.81
C LEU A 155 -4.48 -0.75 -3.99
N LEU A 156 -3.32 -0.10 -3.97
CA LEU A 156 -3.14 1.22 -3.37
C LEU A 156 -2.36 2.10 -4.36
N LEU A 157 -2.93 3.24 -4.72
CA LEU A 157 -2.25 4.27 -5.52
C LEU A 157 -1.65 5.31 -4.57
N THR A 158 -0.34 5.51 -4.64
CA THR A 158 0.41 6.41 -3.75
C THR A 158 1.61 7.03 -4.47
N CYS A 159 2.35 7.93 -3.84
CA CYS A 159 3.60 8.47 -4.37
C CYS A 159 4.79 8.20 -3.45
N HIS A 160 5.96 8.00 -4.05
CA HIS A 160 7.25 8.00 -3.36
C HIS A 160 8.10 9.12 -3.95
N GLY A 161 8.27 10.22 -3.21
CA GLY A 161 8.79 11.46 -3.78
C GLY A 161 7.84 12.03 -4.83
N SER A 162 8.32 12.32 -6.02
CA SER A 162 7.54 12.92 -7.13
C SER A 162 7.02 11.89 -8.14
N VAL A 163 6.96 10.61 -7.78
CA VAL A 163 6.61 9.52 -8.70
C VAL A 163 5.44 8.74 -8.14
N MET A 164 4.42 8.52 -8.97
CA MET A 164 3.24 7.71 -8.62
C MET A 164 3.51 6.22 -8.78
N TYR A 165 2.98 5.43 -7.87
CA TYR A 165 3.08 3.98 -7.81
C TYR A 165 1.74 3.34 -7.52
N ILE A 166 1.51 2.19 -8.14
CA ILE A 166 0.45 1.25 -7.78
C ILE A 166 1.07 0.10 -6.99
N HIS A 167 0.54 -0.12 -5.80
CA HIS A 167 0.92 -1.19 -4.91
C HIS A 167 -0.13 -2.30 -5.00
N VAL A 168 0.32 -3.55 -5.09
CA VAL A 168 -0.55 -4.72 -4.97
C VAL A 168 -0.59 -5.12 -3.51
N LEU A 169 -1.76 -5.03 -2.89
CA LEU A 169 -1.92 -5.29 -1.47
C LEU A 169 -1.90 -6.78 -1.17
N ALA A 170 -1.37 -7.09 0.01
CA ALA A 170 -1.22 -8.45 0.51
C ALA A 170 -2.57 -9.06 0.91
N THR A 171 -3.58 -8.24 1.20
CA THR A 171 -4.97 -8.62 1.56
C THR A 171 -5.62 -9.63 0.61
N ILE A 172 -5.27 -9.61 -0.68
CA ILE A 172 -5.76 -10.59 -1.66
C ILE A 172 -5.02 -11.94 -1.60
N PHE A 173 -4.05 -12.08 -0.69
CA PHE A 173 -3.24 -13.28 -0.46
C PHE A 173 -3.49 -13.84 0.96
N PRO A 174 -4.07 -15.04 1.14
CA PRO A 174 -4.50 -15.56 2.45
C PRO A 174 -3.40 -15.82 3.49
N MET A 175 -2.11 -15.70 3.14
CA MET A 175 -0.97 -16.02 4.03
C MET A 175 -0.32 -14.79 4.67
N THR A 176 -0.92 -13.62 4.53
CA THR A 176 -0.22 -12.36 4.81
C THR A 176 -0.48 -11.79 6.20
N HIS A 177 -1.35 -12.43 6.98
CA HIS A 177 -1.49 -12.11 8.39
C HIS A 177 -0.57 -13.01 9.21
N PRO A 178 0.33 -12.44 10.04
CA PRO A 178 1.00 -13.24 11.04
C PRO A 178 -0.07 -13.92 11.90
N GLN A 179 0.09 -15.20 12.20
CA GLN A 179 -0.70 -15.82 13.27
C GLN A 179 -0.56 -14.93 14.51
N ASN A 180 -1.63 -14.76 15.27
CA ASN A 180 -1.56 -14.08 16.57
C ASN A 180 -0.60 -14.88 17.45
N ILE A 181 0.69 -14.56 17.38
CA ILE A 181 1.70 -15.11 18.29
C ILE A 181 1.36 -14.48 19.64
N PRO A 182 1.08 -15.28 20.68
CA PRO A 182 0.92 -14.74 22.02
C PRO A 182 2.11 -13.82 22.31
N LEU A 183 1.86 -12.57 22.72
CA LEU A 183 2.91 -11.58 23.00
C LEU A 183 3.94 -12.10 24.02
N THR A 184 3.61 -13.16 24.74
CA THR A 184 4.43 -13.76 25.77
C THR A 184 4.59 -15.25 25.48
N SER A 185 5.82 -15.69 25.19
CA SER A 185 6.18 -17.11 25.20
C SER A 185 6.22 -17.68 26.62
N ASN A 186 6.25 -16.79 27.62
CA ASN A 186 6.22 -17.11 29.03
C ASN A 186 4.93 -16.56 29.66
N PRO A 187 4.01 -17.43 30.12
CA PRO A 187 2.75 -17.00 30.74
C PRO A 187 2.94 -16.16 32.00
N ASN A 188 4.14 -16.16 32.60
CA ASN A 188 4.44 -15.44 33.84
C ASN A 188 4.93 -14.00 33.65
N VAL A 189 5.04 -13.51 32.43
CA VAL A 189 5.51 -12.13 32.15
C VAL A 189 4.31 -11.32 31.69
N ALA A 190 3.94 -10.28 32.43
CA ALA A 190 2.92 -9.37 31.98
C ALA A 190 3.49 -8.47 30.86
N PRO A 191 2.71 -8.10 29.83
CA PRO A 191 3.17 -7.17 28.80
C PRO A 191 3.73 -5.84 29.35
N GLY A 192 3.25 -5.42 30.53
CA GLY A 192 3.72 -4.23 31.24
C GLY A 192 5.12 -4.34 31.86
N ASP A 193 5.69 -5.55 31.97
CA ASP A 193 7.03 -5.75 32.53
C ASP A 193 8.14 -5.38 31.55
N TYR A 194 7.81 -5.32 30.25
CA TYR A 194 8.76 -4.96 29.21
C TYR A 194 9.01 -3.45 29.21
N ARG A 195 10.29 -3.10 29.02
CA ARG A 195 10.77 -1.71 28.94
C ARG A 195 10.47 -1.08 27.56
N ILE A 196 9.23 -1.20 27.09
CA ILE A 196 8.80 -0.83 25.72
C ILE A 196 9.09 0.65 25.45
N GLN A 197 8.66 1.54 26.34
CA GLN A 197 8.88 2.98 26.16
C GLN A 197 10.37 3.34 26.16
N ALA A 198 11.16 2.74 27.06
CA ALA A 198 12.60 2.93 27.08
C ALA A 198 13.27 2.40 25.80
N PHE A 199 12.82 1.27 25.27
CA PHE A 199 13.31 0.71 24.01
C PHE A 199 13.02 1.65 22.82
N ILE A 200 11.81 2.23 22.78
CA ILE A 200 11.43 3.21 21.76
C ILE A 200 12.33 4.45 21.84
N ASP A 201 12.48 5.02 23.04
CA ASP A 201 13.14 6.31 23.22
C ASP A 201 14.67 6.23 23.15
N GLN A 202 15.27 5.16 23.66
CA GLN A 202 16.72 5.05 23.83
C GLN A 202 17.39 4.23 22.71
N ILE A 203 16.66 3.33 22.04
CA ILE A 203 17.21 2.49 20.97
C ILE A 203 16.56 2.83 19.62
N LEU A 204 15.23 2.67 19.48
CA LEU A 204 14.59 2.78 18.17
C LEU A 204 14.68 4.18 17.55
N ARG A 205 14.34 5.23 18.31
CA ARG A 205 14.37 6.62 17.80
C ARG A 205 15.81 7.06 17.46
N PRO A 206 16.84 6.84 18.31
CA PRO A 206 18.22 7.19 17.98
C PRO A 206 18.81 6.36 16.83
N SER A 207 18.36 5.11 16.66
CA SER A 207 18.84 4.20 15.61
C SER A 207 18.13 4.37 14.25
N ARG A 208 17.30 5.41 14.06
CA ARG A 208 16.61 5.63 12.78
C ARG A 208 17.62 5.84 11.65
N LEU A 209 17.47 5.04 10.61
CA LEU A 209 18.30 5.14 9.41
C LEU A 209 17.95 6.41 8.62
N ALA A 210 18.98 7.00 8.00
CA ALA A 210 18.85 8.06 7.01
C ALA A 210 19.66 7.69 5.76
N PRO A 211 19.24 8.12 4.55
CA PRO A 211 20.02 7.92 3.34
C PRO A 211 21.41 8.53 3.47
N ALA A 212 22.45 7.74 3.23
CA ALA A 212 23.82 8.23 3.18
C ALA A 212 24.07 8.93 1.82
N SER A 213 24.77 10.06 1.84
CA SER A 213 25.19 10.73 0.60
C SER A 213 26.12 9.84 -0.21
N ALA A 214 25.78 9.59 -1.48
CA ALA A 214 26.63 8.84 -2.41
C ALA A 214 27.92 9.59 -2.80
N ARG A 215 28.03 10.88 -2.45
CA ARG A 215 29.18 11.73 -2.79
C ARG A 215 30.28 11.74 -1.73
N LEU A 216 30.02 11.17 -0.55
CA LEU A 216 30.96 11.16 0.56
C LEU A 216 31.70 9.83 0.61
N ASN A 217 33.00 9.89 0.87
CA ASN A 217 33.80 8.72 1.19
C ASN A 217 33.64 8.43 2.69
N TYR A 218 33.15 7.23 3.02
CA TYR A 218 33.01 6.77 4.40
C TYR A 218 34.13 5.78 4.71
N SER A 219 34.77 5.92 5.87
CA SER A 219 35.77 4.95 6.34
C SER A 219 35.18 3.59 6.71
N VAL A 220 33.88 3.56 7.04
CA VAL A 220 33.09 2.37 7.35
C VAL A 220 31.77 2.50 6.58
N PHE A 221 31.29 1.41 5.98
CA PHE A 221 30.04 1.47 5.23
C PHE A 221 28.88 1.93 6.13
N PRO A 222 28.00 2.85 5.67
CA PRO A 222 26.91 3.37 6.50
C PRO A 222 26.03 2.28 7.13
N LYS A 223 25.79 1.17 6.41
CA LYS A 223 25.06 0.00 6.92
C LYS A 223 25.78 -0.66 8.10
N GLU A 224 27.08 -0.87 7.99
CA GLU A 224 27.90 -1.47 9.06
C GLU A 224 27.97 -0.54 10.27
N ARG A 225 28.11 0.76 10.04
CA ARG A 225 28.08 1.76 11.11
C ARG A 225 26.76 1.74 11.88
N ALA A 226 25.64 1.60 11.18
CA ALA A 226 24.33 1.46 11.80
C ALA A 226 24.21 0.16 12.64
N GLN A 227 24.74 -0.95 12.13
CA GLN A 227 24.79 -2.21 12.89
C GLN A 227 25.66 -2.09 14.16
N GLN A 228 26.83 -1.47 14.05
CA GLN A 228 27.71 -1.20 15.19
C GLN A 228 27.06 -0.26 16.22
N HIS A 229 26.26 0.71 15.78
CA HIS A 229 25.53 1.61 16.67
C HIS A 229 24.53 0.81 17.53
N VAL A 230 23.71 -0.03 16.90
CA VAL A 230 22.74 -0.88 17.61
C VAL A 230 23.48 -1.86 18.53
N GLU A 231 24.52 -2.53 18.04
CA GLU A 231 25.34 -3.47 18.83
C GLU A 231 25.82 -2.84 20.14
N ARG A 232 26.44 -1.65 20.06
CA ARG A 232 26.93 -0.91 21.23
C ARG A 232 25.82 -0.52 22.19
N GLN A 233 24.68 -0.06 21.68
CA GLN A 233 23.53 0.31 22.50
C GLN A 233 22.89 -0.90 23.20
N THR A 234 23.00 -2.09 22.61
CA THR A 234 22.39 -3.32 23.15
C THR A 234 23.34 -4.18 23.98
N ARG A 235 24.63 -3.84 24.12
CA ARG A 235 25.59 -4.62 24.94
C ARG A 235 25.12 -4.83 26.37
N TYR A 236 24.45 -3.82 26.93
CA TYR A 236 23.81 -3.90 28.24
C TYR A 236 22.43 -3.28 28.15
N TRP A 237 21.44 -4.09 27.80
CA TRP A 237 20.06 -3.63 27.67
C TRP A 237 19.07 -4.62 28.29
N PRO A 238 18.69 -4.45 29.57
CA PRO A 238 17.72 -5.33 30.19
C PRO A 238 16.35 -5.12 29.53
N LEU A 239 15.69 -6.22 29.18
CA LEU A 239 14.36 -6.20 28.52
C LEU A 239 13.22 -5.88 29.49
N MET A 240 13.42 -6.18 30.77
CA MET A 240 12.42 -6.04 31.83
C MET A 240 12.96 -5.16 32.95
N GLU A 241 12.09 -4.44 33.63
CA GLU A 241 12.47 -3.63 34.80
C GLU A 241 12.96 -4.49 35.97
N SER A 242 12.50 -5.75 36.06
CA SER A 242 12.84 -6.69 37.14
C SER A 242 14.25 -7.29 37.04
N LYS A 243 14.95 -7.12 35.92
CA LYS A 243 16.32 -7.63 35.72
C LYS A 243 17.34 -6.52 35.42
N PRO A 244 17.52 -5.53 36.30
CA PRO A 244 18.43 -4.41 36.05
C PRO A 244 19.91 -4.79 36.17
N TYR A 245 20.23 -6.00 36.64
CA TYR A 245 21.59 -6.54 36.78
C TYR A 245 21.75 -7.81 35.94
N GLY A 246 22.69 -7.78 34.99
CA GLY A 246 22.92 -8.83 34.01
C GLY A 246 22.98 -10.24 34.60
N THR A 247 21.92 -11.01 34.40
CA THR A 247 22.03 -12.46 34.40
C THR A 247 22.79 -12.81 33.12
N LYS A 248 24.03 -13.28 33.24
CA LYS A 248 24.74 -13.88 32.11
C LYS A 248 23.80 -14.91 31.49
N LEU A 249 23.49 -14.76 30.20
CA LEU A 249 22.97 -15.85 29.40
C LEU A 249 24.07 -16.93 29.43
N SER A 250 23.82 -18.01 30.16
CA SER A 250 24.52 -19.28 30.00
C SER A 250 24.11 -19.92 28.68
#